data_AF-A0A9Q9HR93-F1
#
_entry.id   AF-A0A9Q9HR93-F1
#
_cell.length_a   1.000
_cell.length_b   1.000
_cell.length_c   1.000
_cell.angle_alpha   90.00
_cell.angle_beta   90.00
_cell.angle_gamma   90.00
#
_symmetry.space_group_name_H-M   'P 1'
#
loop_
_entity.id
_entity.type
_entity.pdbx_description
1 polymer ?
#
loop_
_entity_poly.entity_id
_entity_poly.type
_entity_poly.pdbx_seq_one_letter_code
_entity_poly.pdbx_strand_id
1 'polypeptide(L)'
;MSDDQKNRPAETLRDGNIKVSVWENTRDGKTSHNVQFRRSYRGEDGQYRDTDSFAANDLLRLSRLAEHSYDAVSRLREHQREGQPRDGRESRRTRGRDRDRER
;
A
#
# COMPACT_ATOMS: atom_id res chain seq x y z
N MET A 1 -18.81 -9.12 15.86
CA MET A 1 -18.18 -7.93 16.44
C MET A 1 -17.00 -7.60 15.55
N SER A 2 -17.21 -6.77 14.52
CA SER A 2 -16.14 -6.42 13.57
C SER A 2 -15.27 -5.35 14.22
N ASP A 3 -14.00 -5.67 14.47
CA ASP A 3 -13.04 -4.72 15.01
C ASP A 3 -12.92 -3.52 14.07
N ASP A 4 -13.55 -2.43 14.48
CA ASP A 4 -13.39 -1.09 13.92
C ASP A 4 -12.04 -0.52 14.39
N GLN A 5 -10.98 -1.30 14.19
CA GLN A 5 -9.62 -0.88 14.44
C GLN A 5 -9.36 0.22 13.42
N LYS A 6 -9.50 1.49 13.84
CA LYS A 6 -9.23 2.69 13.04
C LYS A 6 -7.98 2.43 12.21
N ASN A 7 -8.19 2.08 10.94
CA ASN A 7 -7.11 1.65 10.08
C ASN A 7 -6.15 2.84 10.05
N ARG A 8 -4.91 2.66 10.51
CA ARG A 8 -3.92 3.73 10.45
C ARG A 8 -3.24 3.60 9.11
N PRO A 9 -2.85 4.72 8.47
CA PRO A 9 -1.98 4.62 7.31
C PRO A 9 -0.75 3.78 7.65
N ALA A 10 -0.41 2.83 6.79
CA ALA A 10 0.83 2.06 6.88
C ALA A 10 2.05 2.97 6.78
N GLU A 11 1.94 4.05 6.00
CA GLU A 11 2.95 5.10 5.92
C GLU A 11 2.29 6.47 5.69
N THR A 12 2.91 7.52 6.20
CA THR A 12 2.49 8.90 5.93
C THR A 12 3.70 9.77 5.65
N LEU A 13 3.67 10.45 4.50
CA LEU A 13 4.70 11.36 4.03
C LEU A 13 4.14 12.79 4.00
N ARG A 14 4.98 13.81 4.18
CA ARG A 14 4.56 15.21 4.15
C ARG A 14 5.61 16.09 3.48
N ASP A 15 5.14 17.08 2.74
CA ASP A 15 5.94 18.19 2.21
C ASP A 15 5.11 19.48 2.34
N GLY A 16 5.52 20.36 3.26
CA GLY A 16 4.78 21.54 3.63
C GLY A 16 3.36 21.22 4.11
N ASN A 17 2.37 21.79 3.43
CA ASN A 17 0.96 21.59 3.75
C ASN A 17 0.34 20.38 3.03
N ILE A 18 1.08 19.64 2.22
CA ILE A 18 0.60 18.42 1.55
C ILE A 18 1.04 17.20 2.36
N LYS A 19 0.11 16.25 2.51
CA LYS A 19 0.29 14.97 3.16
C LYS A 19 -0.10 13.86 2.18
N VAL A 20 0.66 12.78 2.18
CA VAL A 20 0.32 11.52 1.56
C VAL A 20 0.14 10.46 2.63
N SER A 21 -0.93 9.68 2.53
CA SER A 21 -1.17 8.53 3.39
C SER A 21 -1.30 7.28 2.52
N VAL A 22 -0.47 6.27 2.83
CA VAL A 22 -0.51 4.95 2.21
C VAL A 22 -1.30 4.02 3.12
N TRP A 23 -2.33 3.38 2.60
CA TRP A 23 -3.28 2.55 3.33
C TRP A 23 -3.15 1.10 2.91
N GLU A 24 -2.95 0.22 3.87
CA GLU A 24 -3.01 -1.22 3.64
C GLU A 24 -4.47 -1.68 3.70
N ASN A 25 -4.88 -2.42 2.66
CA ASN A 25 -6.21 -3.01 2.55
C ASN A 25 -6.08 -4.48 2.22
N THR A 26 -6.48 -5.34 3.16
CA THR A 26 -6.47 -6.80 2.99
C THR A 26 -7.89 -7.29 2.79
N ARG A 27 -8.15 -7.92 1.63
CA ARG A 27 -9.45 -8.51 1.30
C ARG A 27 -9.24 -9.83 0.56
N ASP A 28 -9.99 -10.86 0.93
CA ASP A 28 -9.94 -12.19 0.30
C ASP A 28 -8.50 -12.76 0.23
N GLY A 29 -7.70 -12.55 1.29
CA GLY A 29 -6.30 -12.98 1.39
C GLY A 29 -5.32 -12.22 0.50
N LYS A 30 -5.78 -11.16 -0.20
CA LYS A 30 -4.94 -10.29 -1.02
C LYS A 30 -4.78 -8.95 -0.33
N THR A 31 -3.54 -8.57 -0.09
CA THR A 31 -3.18 -7.25 0.44
C THR A 31 -2.87 -6.28 -0.68
N SER A 32 -3.44 -5.09 -0.60
CA SER A 32 -3.28 -4.00 -1.58
C SER A 32 -2.97 -2.69 -0.85
N HIS A 33 -2.32 -1.76 -1.56
CA HIS A 33 -1.95 -0.46 -1.00
C HIS A 33 -2.61 0.65 -1.81
N ASN A 34 -3.34 1.52 -1.11
CA ASN A 34 -3.97 2.70 -1.69
C ASN A 34 -3.26 3.96 -1.20
N VAL A 35 -3.06 4.93 -2.09
CA VAL A 35 -2.39 6.20 -1.77
C VAL A 35 -3.41 7.32 -1.79
N GLN A 36 -3.45 8.15 -0.74
CA GLN A 36 -4.32 9.32 -0.65
C GLN A 36 -3.50 10.58 -0.40
N PHE A 37 -3.73 11.60 -1.22
CA PHE A 37 -3.13 12.92 -1.07
C PHE A 37 -4.13 13.87 -0.41
N ARG A 38 -3.66 14.71 0.50
CA ARG A 38 -4.45 15.76 1.15
C ARG A 38 -3.62 17.01 1.31
N ARG A 39 -4.20 18.17 1.01
CA ARG A 39 -3.62 19.48 1.32
C ARG A 39 -4.33 20.09 2.52
N SER A 40 -3.58 20.49 3.53
CA SER A 40 -4.11 21.15 4.71
C SER A 40 -4.11 22.67 4.53
N TYR A 41 -5.15 23.33 5.02
CA TYR A 41 -5.26 24.78 5.02
C TYR A 41 -5.99 25.24 6.28
N ARG A 42 -5.79 26.50 6.66
CA ARG A 42 -6.49 27.12 7.78
C ARG A 42 -7.75 27.81 7.27
N GLY A 43 -8.91 27.44 7.81
CA GLY A 43 -10.19 28.08 7.55
C GLY A 43 -10.32 29.44 8.23
N GLU A 44 -11.37 30.17 7.89
CA GLU A 44 -11.67 31.50 8.47
C GLU A 44 -11.96 31.43 9.97
N ASP A 45 -12.51 30.31 10.43
CA ASP A 45 -12.69 29.96 11.85
C ASP A 45 -11.37 29.65 12.58
N GLY A 46 -10.24 29.72 11.87
CA GLY A 46 -8.92 29.41 12.38
C GLY A 46 -8.62 27.91 12.50
N GLN A 47 -9.56 27.03 12.12
CA GLN A 47 -9.39 25.58 12.20
C GLN A 47 -8.70 25.03 10.95
N TYR A 48 -7.87 24.00 11.12
CA TYR A 48 -7.25 23.32 9.99
C TYR A 48 -8.22 22.33 9.34
N ARG A 49 -8.27 22.34 8.01
CA ARG A 49 -9.10 21.44 7.19
C ARG A 49 -8.24 20.84 6.08
N ASP A 50 -8.62 19.65 5.61
CA ASP A 50 -7.95 18.97 4.51
C ASP A 50 -8.83 19.05 3.24
N THR A 51 -8.20 19.28 2.08
CA THR A 51 -8.83 19.27 0.75
C THR A 51 -8.04 18.38 -0.21
N ASP A 52 -8.67 17.99 -1.32
CA ASP A 52 -8.10 17.30 -2.48
C ASP A 52 -7.86 18.23 -3.68
N SER A 53 -8.09 19.54 -3.50
CA SER A 53 -7.77 20.57 -4.47
C SER A 53 -6.37 21.16 -4.23
N PHE A 54 -5.58 21.28 -5.29
CA PHE A 54 -4.19 21.74 -5.24
C PHE A 54 -4.01 23.00 -6.10
N ALA A 55 -3.22 23.95 -5.61
CA ALA A 55 -2.87 25.14 -6.38
C ALA A 55 -1.67 24.85 -7.31
N ALA A 56 -1.44 25.70 -8.32
CA ALA A 56 -0.36 25.49 -9.29
C ALA A 56 1.04 25.39 -8.63
N ASN A 57 1.25 26.13 -7.54
CA ASN A 57 2.50 26.10 -6.76
C ASN A 57 2.68 24.82 -5.92
N ASP A 58 1.62 24.04 -5.72
CA ASP A 58 1.66 22.77 -4.98
C ASP A 58 2.10 21.59 -5.88
N LEU A 59 2.06 21.75 -7.21
CA LEU A 59 2.25 20.66 -8.17
C LEU A 59 3.63 20.00 -8.08
N LEU A 60 4.69 20.78 -7.85
CA LEU A 60 6.05 20.21 -7.71
C LEU A 60 6.20 19.39 -6.43
N ARG A 61 5.63 19.87 -5.31
CA ARG A 61 5.61 19.10 -4.05
C ARG A 61 4.76 17.85 -4.18
N LEU A 62 3.60 17.96 -4.84
CA LEU A 62 2.72 16.84 -5.13
C LEU A 62 3.43 15.77 -5.96
N SER A 63 4.13 16.16 -7.02
CA SER A 63 4.91 15.27 -7.87
C SER A 63 5.99 14.53 -7.08
N ARG A 64 6.77 15.25 -6.27
CA ARG A 64 7.81 14.65 -5.43
C ARG A 64 7.23 13.69 -4.40
N LEU A 65 6.11 14.05 -3.77
CA LEU A 65 5.41 13.17 -2.85
C LEU A 65 4.84 11.94 -3.55
N ALA A 66 4.40 12.06 -4.80
CA ALA A 66 3.95 10.92 -5.60
C ALA A 66 5.10 9.94 -5.87
N GLU A 67 6.28 10.43 -6.25
CA GLU A 67 7.50 9.62 -6.39
C GLU A 67 7.86 8.91 -5.09
N HIS A 68 7.96 9.63 -3.97
CA HIS A 68 8.26 9.00 -2.69
C HIS A 68 7.19 7.99 -2.24
N SER A 69 5.91 8.22 -2.57
CA SER A 69 4.85 7.27 -2.25
C SER A 69 4.93 5.99 -3.09
N TYR A 70 5.43 6.09 -4.33
CA TYR A 70 5.68 4.93 -5.19
C TYR A 70 6.77 4.03 -4.58
N ASP A 71 7.86 4.64 -4.10
CA ASP A 71 8.95 3.91 -3.42
C ASP A 71 8.47 3.27 -2.12
N ALA A 72 7.69 4.01 -1.33
CA ALA A 72 7.07 3.51 -0.09
C ALA A 72 6.21 2.27 -0.35
N VAL A 73 5.32 2.33 -1.36
CA VAL A 73 4.47 1.18 -1.72
C VAL A 73 5.31 -0.01 -2.20
N SER A 74 6.40 0.22 -2.94
CA SER A 74 7.28 -0.86 -3.41
C SER A 74 7.95 -1.58 -2.23
N ARG A 75 8.51 -0.83 -1.28
CA ARG A 75 9.10 -1.36 -0.04
C ARG A 75 8.08 -2.12 0.82
N LEU A 76 6.86 -1.59 0.98
CA LEU A 76 5.80 -2.27 1.72
C LEU A 76 5.41 -3.62 1.06
N ARG A 77 5.38 -3.67 -0.27
CA ARG A 77 5.11 -4.91 -1.02
C ARG A 77 6.24 -5.94 -0.88
N GLU A 78 7.48 -5.50 -0.79
CA GLU A 78 8.64 -6.39 -0.57
C GLU A 78 8.56 -7.05 0.81
N HIS A 79 8.35 -6.25 1.87
CA HIS A 79 8.17 -6.77 3.23
C HIS A 79 7.00 -7.75 3.34
N GLN A 80 5.89 -7.52 2.63
CA GLN A 80 4.77 -8.46 2.60
C GLN A 80 5.13 -9.79 1.94
N ARG A 81 5.95 -9.79 0.88
CA ARG A 81 6.40 -11.02 0.21
C ARG A 81 7.35 -11.85 1.09
N GLU A 82 8.19 -11.19 1.88
CA GLU A 82 9.10 -11.87 2.80
C GLU A 82 8.36 -12.50 3.99
N GLY A 83 7.29 -11.86 4.48
CA GLY A 83 6.48 -12.35 5.59
C GLY A 83 5.47 -13.44 5.20
N GLN A 84 5.16 -13.63 3.91
CA GLN A 84 4.23 -14.66 3.47
C GLN A 84 4.98 -15.99 3.24
N PRO A 85 4.71 -17.05 4.02
CA PRO A 85 5.32 -18.35 3.76
C PRO A 85 4.99 -18.74 2.31
N ARG A 86 6.03 -19.13 1.55
CA ARG A 86 5.88 -19.61 0.18
C ARG A 86 5.01 -20.86 0.22
N ASP A 87 3.71 -20.69 0.04
CA ASP A 87 2.77 -21.78 0.12
C ASP A 87 2.99 -22.72 -1.09
N GLY A 88 3.72 -23.81 -0.82
CA GLY A 88 3.40 -25.14 -1.32
C GLY A 88 3.30 -25.36 -2.83
N ARG A 89 4.06 -24.67 -3.68
CA ARG A 89 4.21 -25.10 -5.10
C ARG A 89 5.16 -26.29 -5.28
N GLU A 90 5.10 -27.27 -4.38
CA GLU A 90 5.82 -28.54 -4.54
C GLU A 90 4.92 -29.70 -4.14
N SER A 91 4.37 -30.39 -5.15
CA SER A 91 3.85 -31.77 -5.06
C SER A 91 3.16 -32.24 -6.35
N ARG A 92 3.03 -31.41 -7.40
CA ARG A 92 2.40 -31.82 -8.68
C ARG A 92 3.33 -32.34 -9.78
N ARG A 93 4.61 -32.67 -9.49
CA ARG A 93 5.56 -33.09 -10.54
C ARG A 93 6.16 -34.50 -10.44
N THR A 94 5.81 -35.34 -9.48
CA THR A 94 6.37 -36.71 -9.40
C THR A 94 5.35 -37.77 -9.02
N ARG A 95 4.33 -37.98 -9.88
CA ARG A 95 3.57 -39.25 -9.90
C ARG A 95 3.15 -39.56 -11.33
N GLY A 96 4.11 -39.90 -12.18
CA GLY A 96 3.77 -40.18 -13.58
C GLY A 96 4.88 -40.77 -14.44
N ARG A 97 5.92 -41.40 -13.85
CA ARG A 97 6.89 -42.24 -14.56
C ARG A 97 7.43 -43.22 -13.51
N ASP A 98 7.08 -44.51 -13.63
CA ASP A 98 7.75 -45.68 -13.01
C ASP A 98 6.79 -46.87 -12.81
N ARG A 99 5.93 -47.19 -13.79
CA ARG A 99 5.24 -48.49 -13.84
C ARG A 99 5.28 -49.10 -15.23
N ASP A 100 6.47 -49.18 -15.83
CA ASP A 100 6.75 -49.99 -17.03
C ASP A 100 8.15 -50.60 -16.95
N ARG A 101 8.29 -51.63 -16.11
CA ARG A 101 9.33 -52.68 -16.03
C ARG A 101 8.97 -53.44 -14.75
N GLU A 102 8.57 -54.70 -14.76
CA GLU A 102 9.27 -55.87 -15.29
C GLU A 102 8.25 -56.94 -15.73
N ARG A 103 8.56 -57.62 -16.84
CA ARG A 103 8.01 -58.91 -17.25
C ARG A 103 9.14 -59.93 -17.21
#